data_AF-A0A251XD50-F1
#
_entry.id   AF-A0A251XD50-F1
#
_cell.length_a   1.000
_cell.length_b   1.000
_cell.length_c   1.000
_cell.angle_alpha   90.00
_cell.angle_beta   90.00
_cell.angle_gamma   90.00
#
_symmetry.space_group_name_H-M   'P 1'
#
loop_
_entity.id
_entity.type
_entity.pdbx_description
1 polymer ?
#
loop_
_entity_poly.entity_id
_entity_poly.type
_entity_poly.pdbx_seq_one_letter_code
_entity_poly.pdbx_strand_id
1 'polypeptide(L)' 'MIAVVDAAAADGIARALTAAGIPTWEAGRVTIGDAPAGAGFEQGAKGVDGGAVRLTGRYRD' A
#
# COMPACT_ATOMS: atom_id res chain seq x y z
N MET A 1 3.38 -11.31 4.34
CA MET A 1 4.62 -10.52 4.11
C MET A 1 4.24 -9.30 3.28
N ILE A 2 4.84 -8.14 3.52
CA ILE A 2 4.73 -6.96 2.65
C ILE A 2 6.15 -6.57 2.24
N ALA A 3 6.34 -6.21 0.97
CA ALA A 3 7.58 -5.63 0.46
C ALA A 3 7.27 -4.29 -0.22
N VAL A 4 8.04 -3.25 0.11
CA VAL A 4 8.00 -1.96 -0.58
C VAL A 4 9.09 -1.98 -1.64
N VAL A 5 8.70 -1.76 -2.90
CA VAL A 5 9.57 -1.84 -4.06
C VAL A 5 9.47 -0.56 -4.87
N ASP A 6 10.44 -0.33 -5.76
CA ASP A 6 10.34 0.74 -6.75
C ASP A 6 9.09 0.53 -7.63
N ALA A 7 8.34 1.61 -7.87
CA ALA A 7 7.08 1.54 -8.60
C ALA A 7 7.25 1.04 -10.04
N ALA A 8 8.37 1.34 -10.69
CA ALA A 8 8.65 0.86 -12.05
C ALA A 8 9.04 -0.63 -12.07
N ALA A 9 9.50 -1.18 -10.95
CA ALA A 9 9.86 -2.59 -10.82
C ALA A 9 8.70 -3.49 -10.34
N ALA A 10 7.60 -2.91 -9.84
CA ALA A 10 6.53 -3.62 -9.17
C ALA A 10 5.96 -4.80 -9.98
N ASP A 11 5.61 -4.56 -11.26
CA ASP A 11 5.06 -5.59 -12.15
C ASP A 11 6.04 -6.73 -12.42
N GLY A 12 7.33 -6.41 -12.58
CA GLY A 12 8.38 -7.40 -12.83
C GLY A 12 8.58 -8.31 -11.61
N ILE A 13 8.60 -7.71 -10.42
CA ILE A 13 8.75 -8.42 -9.15
C ILE A 13 7.53 -9.31 -8.89
N ALA A 14 6.31 -8.79 -9.07
CA ALA A 14 5.09 -9.58 -8.87
C ALA A 14 5.03 -10.80 -9.81
N ARG A 15 5.44 -10.65 -11.07
CA ARG A 15 5.56 -11.76 -12.02
C ARG A 15 6.61 -12.78 -11.59
N ALA A 16 7.80 -12.33 -11.17
CA ALA A 16 8.86 -13.22 -10.73
C ALA A 16 8.45 -14.04 -9.48
N LEU A 17 7.83 -13.39 -8.50
CA LEU A 17 7.34 -14.05 -7.28
C LEU A 17 6.22 -15.05 -7.58
N THR A 18 5.25 -14.66 -8.42
CA THR A 18 4.15 -15.56 -8.82
C THR A 18 4.68 -16.78 -9.59
N ALA A 19 5.65 -16.57 -10.49
CA ALA A 19 6.32 -17.67 -11.21
C ALA A 19 7.11 -18.60 -10.27
N ALA A 20 7.63 -18.07 -9.16
CA ALA A 20 8.27 -18.84 -8.10
C ALA A 20 7.27 -19.53 -7.13
N GLY A 21 5.96 -19.46 -7.40
CA GLY A 21 4.93 -20.08 -6.58
C GLY A 21 4.52 -19.26 -5.35
N ILE A 22 4.85 -17.96 -5.31
CA ILE A 22 4.47 -17.03 -4.25
C ILE A 22 3.35 -16.12 -4.76
N PRO A 23 2.08 -16.35 -4.39
CA PRO A 23 0.97 -15.50 -4.79
C PRO A 23 1.20 -14.06 -4.34
N THR A 24 1.24 -13.12 -5.29
CA THR A 24 1.61 -11.72 -5.05
C THR A 24 0.64 -10.78 -5.74
N TRP A 25 0.25 -9.69 -5.07
CA TRP A 25 -0.58 -8.62 -5.62
C TRP A 25 -0.17 -7.27 -5.03
N GLU A 26 -0.47 -6.18 -5.74
CA GLU A 26 -0.25 -4.82 -5.21
C GLU A 26 -1.28 -4.55 -4.09
N ALA A 27 -0.78 -4.37 -2.87
CA ALA A 27 -1.62 -4.00 -1.72
C ALA A 27 -1.89 -2.48 -1.65
N GLY A 28 -1.05 -1.67 -2.29
CA GLY A 28 -1.17 -0.21 -2.34
C GLY A 28 0.10 0.46 -2.84
N ARG A 29 0.06 1.79 -2.91
CA ARG A 29 1.15 2.62 -3.43
C ARG A 29 1.62 3.65 -2.39
N VAL A 30 2.93 3.82 -2.28
CA VAL A 30 3.54 4.86 -1.46
C VAL A 30 3.68 6.13 -2.30
N THR A 31 3.24 7.26 -1.75
CA THR A 31 3.38 8.57 -2.41
C THR A 31 4.05 9.59 -1.50
N ILE A 32 5.05 10.26 -2.09
CA ILE A 32 5.70 11.53 -1.74
C ILE A 32 4.76 12.76 -1.73
N GLY A 33 4.30 13.33 -0.61
CA GLY A 33 3.56 14.60 -0.69
C GLY A 33 2.95 15.11 0.61
N ASP A 34 2.21 16.21 0.50
CA ASP A 34 1.47 16.80 1.62
C ASP A 34 0.48 15.81 2.22
N ALA A 35 0.24 15.95 3.53
CA ALA A 35 -0.77 15.18 4.22
C ALA A 35 -2.14 15.44 3.54
N PRO A 36 -2.84 14.40 3.09
CA PRO A 36 -4.09 14.56 2.37
C PRO A 36 -5.15 15.17 3.29
N ALA A 37 -5.83 16.22 2.82
CA ALA A 37 -6.94 16.85 3.52
C ALA A 37 -8.26 16.13 3.21
N GLY A 38 -9.04 15.78 4.23
CA GLY A 38 -10.43 15.31 4.09
C GLY A 38 -10.71 13.89 4.60
N ALA A 39 -11.97 13.46 4.44
CA ALA A 39 -12.45 12.15 4.89
C ALA A 39 -11.85 10.98 4.07
N GLY A 40 -11.67 9.82 4.70
CA GLY A 40 -11.19 8.59 4.05
C GLY A 40 -9.69 8.29 4.22
N PHE A 41 -8.99 9.11 5.00
CA PHE A 41 -7.62 8.87 5.43
C PHE A 41 -7.58 8.58 6.93
N GLU A 42 -6.81 7.57 7.31
CA GLU A 42 -6.52 7.22 8.69
C GLU A 42 -5.08 7.66 9.04
N GLN A 43 -4.92 8.37 10.15
CA GLN A 43 -3.64 8.89 10.66
C GLN A 43 -3.60 8.73 12.18
N GLY A 44 -2.40 8.65 12.77
CA GLY A 44 -2.26 8.64 14.24
C GLY A 44 -2.68 7.32 14.91
N ALA A 45 -3.12 6.32 14.14
CA ALA A 45 -3.42 5.00 14.66
C ALA A 45 -2.21 4.45 15.43
N LYS A 46 -2.46 3.71 16.52
CA LYS A 46 -1.43 3.14 17.42
C LYS A 46 -0.39 4.15 17.94
N GLY A 47 -0.72 5.45 18.00
CA GLY A 47 0.16 6.50 18.52
C GLY A 47 1.33 6.86 17.59
N VAL A 48 1.25 6.52 16.31
CA VAL A 48 2.29 6.88 15.33
C VAL A 48 2.07 8.29 14.81
N ASP A 49 3.02 9.17 15.07
CA ASP A 49 3.04 10.52 14.54
C ASP A 49 3.80 10.57 13.21
N GLY A 50 3.09 10.22 12.12
CA GLY A 50 3.65 10.25 10.77
C GLY A 50 2.80 9.50 9.73
N GLY A 51 2.61 10.14 8.57
CA GLY A 51 1.91 9.58 7.40
C GLY A 51 0.38 9.49 7.55
N ALA A 52 -0.29 9.14 6.46
CA ALA A 52 -1.73 8.88 6.41
C ALA A 52 -2.01 7.75 5.41
N VAL A 53 -2.98 6.88 5.71
CA VAL A 53 -3.37 5.76 4.84
C VAL A 53 -4.77 6.01 4.28
N ARG A 54 -4.92 5.98 2.96
CA ARG A 54 -6.25 6.00 2.33
C ARG A 54 -6.85 4.60 2.35
N LEU A 55 -8.02 4.44 2.94
CA LEU A 55 -8.78 3.19 2.82
C LEU A 55 -9.63 3.25 1.55
N THR A 56 -9.53 2.23 0.71
CA THR A 56 -10.33 2.09 -0.52
C THR A 56 -11.12 0.80 -0.49
N GLY A 57 -12.39 0.86 -0.89
CA GLY A 57 -13.33 -0.26 -0.81
C GLY A 57 -13.99 -0.36 0.57
N ARG A 58 -14.84 -1.39 0.75
CA ARG A 58 -15.42 -1.75 2.04
C ARG A 58 -14.97 -3.16 2.38
N TYR A 59 -14.44 -3.34 3.60
CA TYR A 59 -14.29 -4.68 4.15
C TYR A 59 -15.66 -5.13 4.63
N ARG A 60 -16.19 -6.21 4.01
CA ARG A 60 -17.56 -6.76 4.10
C ARG A 60 -18.68 -5.75 3.76
N ASP A 61 -19.87 -6.29 3.50
CA ASP A 61 -21.12 -5.53 3.46
C ASP A 61 -21.54 -5.09 4.88
#